data_AF-A0A8J4JMQ9-F1
#
_entry.id   AF-A0A8J4JMQ9-F1
#
_cell.length_a   1.000
_cell.length_b   1.000
_cell.length_c   1.000
_cell.angle_alpha   90.00
_cell.angle_beta   90.00
_cell.angle_gamma   90.00
#
_symmetry.space_group_name_H-M   'P 1'
#
loop_
_entity.id
_entity.type
_entity.pdbx_description
1 polymer ?
#
loop_
_entity_poly.entity_id
_entity_poly.type
_entity_poly.pdbx_seq_one_letter_code
_entity_poly.pdbx_strand_id
1 'polypeptide(L)'
;IEEKGVKMKLTVTDTPGFGDQINNENCWDPIIKYINEQYERYLREEILITRKRKIPDTRVHGCVYFVPPTGHWLRPLDLEFMRRLSKIVNVVPVIAKADTLTLEERAEFKQRVR
;
A
#
# COMPACT_ATOMS: atom_id res chain seq x y z
N ILE A 1 15.52 -13.02 7.30
CA ILE A 1 14.76 -12.96 8.56
C ILE A 1 14.13 -14.34 8.74
N GLU A 2 14.14 -14.92 9.93
CA GLU A 2 13.54 -16.22 10.18
C GLU A 2 12.31 -16.01 11.08
N GLU A 3 11.12 -16.33 10.57
CA GLU A 3 9.91 -16.39 11.40
C GLU A 3 9.49 -17.83 11.52
N LYS A 4 9.33 -18.31 12.77
CA LYS A 4 8.78 -19.64 13.07
C LYS A 4 9.47 -20.79 12.30
N GLY A 5 10.79 -20.68 12.09
CA GLY A 5 11.61 -21.68 11.39
C GLY A 5 11.60 -21.57 9.85
N VAL A 6 10.94 -20.57 9.27
CA VAL A 6 10.94 -20.32 7.82
C VAL A 6 11.84 -19.13 7.51
N LYS A 7 12.86 -19.35 6.66
CA LYS A 7 13.69 -18.28 6.12
C LYS A 7 12.90 -17.46 5.10
N MET A 8 12.58 -16.23 5.46
CA MET A 8 11.84 -15.28 4.63
C MET A 8 12.71 -14.09 4.21
N LYS A 9 12.45 -13.61 2.99
CA LYS A 9 12.99 -12.37 2.44
C LYS A 9 11.86 -11.35 2.43
N LEU A 10 11.84 -10.49 3.44
CA LEU A 10 10.91 -9.37 3.53
C LEU A 10 11.55 -8.13 2.90
N THR A 11 10.78 -7.39 2.12
CA THR A 11 11.15 -6.08 1.58
C THR A 11 10.06 -5.10 1.93
N VAL A 12 10.43 -3.99 2.56
CA VAL A 12 9.52 -2.91 2.92
C VAL A 12 9.93 -1.70 2.09
N THR A 13 9.00 -1.18 1.30
CA THR A 13 9.19 0.04 0.51
C THR A 13 8.39 1.15 1.16
N ASP A 14 9.10 2.21 1.58
CA ASP A 14 8.47 3.41 2.12
C ASP A 14 8.10 4.38 0.98
N THR A 15 7.05 5.17 1.18
CA THR A 15 6.54 6.13 0.22
C THR A 15 6.69 7.55 0.74
N PRO A 16 7.00 8.54 -0.12
CA PRO A 16 6.96 9.94 0.31
C PRO A 16 5.55 10.32 0.78
N GLY A 17 5.48 11.28 1.70
CA GLY A 17 4.20 11.82 2.20
C GLY A 17 3.34 12.41 1.08
N PHE A 18 2.03 12.19 1.18
CA PHE A 18 1.01 12.73 0.26
C PHE A 18 -0.04 13.52 1.06
N GLY A 19 -0.63 14.55 0.43
CA GLY A 19 -1.67 15.37 1.06
C GLY A 19 -1.17 16.69 1.69
N ASP A 20 0.12 17.01 1.59
CA ASP A 20 0.71 18.24 2.15
C ASP A 20 0.72 19.42 1.16
N GLN A 21 0.43 19.17 -0.11
CA GLN A 21 0.42 20.21 -1.14
C GLN A 21 -0.94 20.90 -1.22
N ILE A 22 -0.97 22.13 -1.74
CA ILE A 22 -2.24 22.85 -2.00
C ILE A 22 -3.02 22.14 -3.11
N ASN A 23 -2.33 21.68 -4.15
CA ASN A 23 -2.89 20.80 -5.17
C ASN A 23 -2.36 19.37 -4.95
N ASN A 24 -3.24 18.43 -4.60
CA ASN A 24 -2.90 17.01 -4.46
C ASN A 24 -3.43 16.15 -5.62
N GLU A 25 -3.82 16.79 -6.74
CA GLU A 25 -4.13 16.07 -7.96
C GLU A 25 -2.95 15.16 -8.33
N ASN A 26 -3.26 13.88 -8.61
CA ASN A 26 -2.28 12.89 -9.07
C ASN A 26 -1.16 12.52 -8.08
N CYS A 27 -1.34 12.77 -6.78
CA CYS A 27 -0.35 12.37 -5.76
C CYS A 27 -0.09 10.85 -5.69
N TRP A 28 -0.99 10.03 -6.24
CA TRP A 28 -0.87 8.57 -6.35
C TRP A 28 0.01 8.08 -7.51
N ASP A 29 0.24 8.90 -8.54
CA ASP A 29 0.96 8.50 -9.75
C ASP A 29 2.36 7.95 -9.49
N PRO A 30 3.23 8.55 -8.64
CA PRO A 30 4.56 7.98 -8.39
C PRO A 30 4.49 6.59 -7.75
N ILE A 31 3.51 6.36 -6.88
CA ILE A 31 3.33 5.08 -6.18
C ILE A 31 2.80 4.02 -7.14
N ILE A 32 1.78 4.36 -7.94
CA ILE A 32 1.24 3.47 -8.98
C ILE A 32 2.31 3.13 -10.02
N LYS A 33 3.08 4.13 -10.46
CA LYS A 33 4.18 3.94 -11.41
C LYS A 33 5.22 2.97 -10.84
N TYR A 34 5.65 3.15 -9.59
CA TYR A 34 6.61 2.25 -8.96
C TYR A 34 6.11 0.79 -8.94
N ILE A 35 4.84 0.57 -8.57
CA ILE A 35 4.23 -0.77 -8.54
C ILE A 35 4.23 -1.38 -9.95
N ASN A 36 3.81 -0.62 -10.96
CA ASN A 36 3.78 -1.07 -12.35
C ASN A 36 5.17 -1.38 -12.90
N GLU A 37 6.19 -0.59 -12.56
CA GLU A 37 7.58 -0.85 -12.94
C GLU A 37 8.09 -2.18 -12.33
N GLN A 38 7.67 -2.53 -11.11
CA GLN A 38 8.03 -3.83 -10.52
C GLN A 38 7.33 -4.99 -11.26
N TYR A 39 6.05 -4.82 -11.64
CA TYR A 39 5.33 -5.82 -12.43
C TYR A 39 5.98 -6.00 -13.81
N GLU A 40 6.32 -4.91 -14.49
CA GLU A 40 6.95 -4.95 -15.81
C GLU A 40 8.33 -5.59 -15.74
N ARG A 41 9.12 -5.28 -14.71
CA ARG A 41 10.43 -5.92 -14.49
C ARG A 41 10.31 -7.42 -14.35
N TYR A 42 9.32 -7.91 -13.60
CA TYR A 42 9.08 -9.34 -13.44
C TYR A 42 8.65 -9.97 -14.78
N LEU A 43 7.71 -9.33 -15.48
CA LEU A 43 7.20 -9.79 -16.77
C LEU A 43 8.31 -9.90 -17.84
N ARG A 44 9.21 -8.91 -17.91
CA ARG A 44 10.35 -8.93 -18.83
C ARG A 44 11.24 -10.15 -18.61
N GLU A 45 11.54 -10.50 -17.35
CA GLU A 45 12.37 -11.67 -17.03
C GLU A 45 11.64 -13.00 -17.34
N GLU A 46 10.30 -13.03 -17.29
CA GLU A 46 9.49 -14.20 -17.61
C GLU A 46 9.41 -14.49 -19.12
N ILE A 47 9.40 -13.43 -19.94
CA ILE A 47 9.29 -13.51 -21.41
C ILE A 47 10.61 -13.96 -22.06
N LEU A 48 11.77 -13.71 -21.43
CA LEU A 48 13.07 -14.08 -22.00
C LEU A 48 13.16 -15.59 -22.32
N ILE A 49 13.73 -15.92 -23.48
CA ILE A 49 13.90 -17.31 -23.95
C ILE A 49 14.86 -18.07 -23.01
N THR A 50 15.96 -17.43 -22.62
CA THR A 50 16.91 -17.96 -21.64
C THR A 50 16.49 -17.55 -20.23
N ARG A 51 15.54 -18.31 -19.65
CA ARG A 51 14.99 -18.02 -18.32
C ARG A 51 16.00 -18.33 -17.22
N LYS A 52 16.10 -17.45 -16.22
CA LYS A 52 16.80 -17.77 -14.97
C LYS A 52 15.99 -18.82 -14.21
N ARG A 53 16.67 -19.79 -13.60
CA ARG A 53 16.03 -20.84 -12.78
C ARG A 53 15.25 -20.28 -11.58
N LYS A 54 15.64 -19.09 -11.09
CA LYS A 54 14.96 -18.36 -10.02
C LYS A 54 14.88 -16.88 -10.39
N ILE A 55 13.69 -16.41 -10.73
CA ILE A 55 13.45 -14.99 -11.01
C ILE A 55 13.34 -14.25 -9.67
N PRO A 56 14.07 -13.14 -9.47
CA PRO A 56 13.91 -12.32 -8.27
C PRO A 56 12.55 -11.62 -8.30
N ASP A 57 11.65 -11.97 -7.38
CA ASP A 57 10.37 -11.27 -7.24
C ASP A 57 10.56 -9.98 -6.44
N THR A 58 10.33 -8.84 -7.09
CA THR A 58 10.32 -7.50 -6.48
C THR A 58 8.94 -6.84 -6.51
N ARG A 59 7.90 -7.57 -6.92
CA ARG A 59 6.53 -7.05 -6.98
C ARG A 59 6.04 -6.70 -5.58
N VAL A 60 5.19 -5.68 -5.50
CA VAL A 60 4.53 -5.32 -4.24
C VAL A 60 3.38 -6.30 -4.01
N HIS A 61 3.48 -7.14 -2.97
CA HIS A 61 2.46 -8.15 -2.67
C HIS A 61 1.28 -7.58 -1.89
N GLY A 62 1.50 -6.49 -1.16
CA GLY A 62 0.48 -5.79 -0.38
C GLY A 62 0.90 -4.37 -0.06
N CYS A 63 -0.09 -3.49 0.09
CA CYS A 63 0.07 -2.10 0.48
C CYS A 63 -0.66 -1.88 1.80
N VAL A 64 0.06 -1.42 2.83
CA VAL A 64 -0.54 -0.99 4.09
C VAL A 64 -0.86 0.48 3.96
N TYR A 65 -2.15 0.82 3.93
CA TYR A 65 -2.61 2.20 3.75
C TYR A 65 -2.92 2.83 5.11
N PHE A 66 -2.21 3.90 5.44
CA PHE A 66 -2.38 4.60 6.72
C PHE A 66 -3.51 5.63 6.63
N VAL A 67 -4.62 5.34 7.30
CA VAL A 67 -5.76 6.25 7.42
C VAL A 67 -5.54 7.17 8.63
N PRO A 68 -5.63 8.50 8.48
CA PRO A 68 -5.48 9.41 9.60
C PRO A 68 -6.60 9.23 10.64
N PRO A 69 -6.30 9.32 11.95
CA PRO A 69 -7.28 9.11 13.01
C PRO A 69 -8.14 10.37 13.22
N THR A 70 -8.92 10.76 12.23
CA THR A 70 -9.76 11.97 12.30
C THR A 70 -11.02 11.79 13.15
N GLY A 71 -11.43 10.55 13.46
CA GLY A 71 -12.68 10.24 14.17
C GLY A 71 -13.95 10.47 13.35
N HIS A 72 -13.83 11.00 12.13
CA HIS A 72 -14.96 11.34 11.26
C HIS A 72 -15.08 10.36 10.10
N TRP A 73 -14.92 10.85 8.86
CA TRP A 73 -15.05 10.10 7.62
C TRP A 73 -13.70 10.05 6.90
N LEU A 74 -13.55 9.10 5.97
CA LEU A 74 -12.43 9.09 5.05
C LEU A 74 -12.40 10.37 4.22
N ARG A 75 -11.21 10.94 4.02
CA ARG A 75 -11.06 12.07 3.11
C ARG A 75 -11.35 11.59 1.68
N PRO A 76 -11.98 12.41 0.83
CA PRO A 76 -12.22 12.05 -0.58
C PRO A 76 -10.92 11.65 -1.30
N LEU A 77 -9.80 12.30 -0.96
CA LEU A 77 -8.47 11.95 -1.45
C LEU A 77 -8.08 10.50 -1.11
N ASP A 78 -8.27 10.08 0.14
CA ASP A 78 -7.94 8.72 0.58
C ASP A 78 -8.82 7.67 -0.13
N LEU A 79 -10.10 8.00 -0.35
CA LEU A 79 -11.04 7.12 -1.05
C LEU A 79 -10.67 6.93 -2.53
N GLU A 80 -10.33 8.02 -3.23
CA GLU A 80 -9.82 7.98 -4.61
C GLU A 80 -8.52 7.17 -4.70
N PHE A 81 -7.59 7.41 -3.77
CA PHE A 81 -6.29 6.74 -3.71
C PHE A 81 -6.46 5.23 -3.52
N MET A 82 -7.19 4.81 -2.49
CA MET A 82 -7.43 3.38 -2.20
C MET A 82 -8.20 2.70 -3.33
N ARG A 83 -9.15 3.38 -3.98
CA ARG A 83 -9.88 2.86 -5.14
C ARG A 83 -8.98 2.60 -6.35
N ARG A 84 -7.94 3.41 -6.56
CA ARG A 84 -6.96 3.19 -7.63
C ARG A 84 -5.96 2.09 -7.27
N LEU A 85 -5.42 2.09 -6.05
CA LEU A 85 -4.48 1.08 -5.58
C LEU A 85 -5.09 -0.32 -5.52
N SER A 86 -6.34 -0.46 -5.08
CA SER A 86 -7.02 -1.75 -4.96
C SER A 86 -7.18 -2.50 -6.30
N LYS A 87 -7.06 -1.80 -7.43
CA LYS A 87 -7.07 -2.45 -8.76
C LYS A 87 -5.74 -3.11 -9.12
N ILE A 88 -4.64 -2.72 -8.49
CA ILE A 88 -3.28 -3.15 -8.85
C ILE A 88 -2.61 -3.97 -7.74
N VAL A 89 -2.94 -3.72 -6.48
CA VAL A 89 -2.32 -4.37 -5.31
C VAL A 89 -3.33 -4.61 -4.21
N ASN A 90 -3.08 -5.61 -3.36
CA ASN A 90 -3.88 -5.86 -2.17
C ASN A 90 -3.67 -4.73 -1.16
N VAL A 91 -4.71 -3.95 -0.89
CA VAL A 91 -4.65 -2.83 0.07
C VAL A 91 -5.22 -3.25 1.41
N VAL A 92 -4.47 -3.00 2.48
CA VAL A 92 -4.88 -3.21 3.87
C VAL A 92 -4.95 -1.85 4.56
N PRO A 93 -6.15 -1.28 4.78
CA PRO A 93 -6.28 -0.02 5.50
C PRO A 93 -6.01 -0.21 6.99
N VAL A 94 -5.18 0.65 7.56
CA VAL A 94 -4.79 0.66 8.97
C VAL A 94 -4.98 2.07 9.52
N ILE A 95 -5.64 2.19 10.68
CA ILE A 95 -5.78 3.47 11.38
C ILE A 95 -4.41 3.85 11.94
N ALA A 96 -3.83 4.92 11.43
CA ALA A 96 -2.57 5.47 11.92
C ALA A 96 -2.76 6.07 13.32
N LYS A 97 -1.74 5.98 14.17
CA LYS A 97 -1.74 6.57 15.53
C LYS A 97 -3.05 6.32 16.28
N ALA A 98 -3.50 5.06 16.32
CA ALA A 98 -4.78 4.69 16.92
C ALA A 98 -4.88 4.98 18.43
N ASP A 99 -3.76 5.29 19.08
CA ASP A 99 -3.66 5.80 20.45
C ASP A 99 -4.30 7.18 20.65
N THR A 100 -4.52 7.95 19.58
CA THR A 100 -5.21 9.26 19.65
C THR A 100 -6.73 9.14 19.77
N LEU A 101 -7.29 7.95 19.59
CA LEU A 101 -8.73 7.70 19.66
C LEU A 101 -9.05 6.84 20.88
N THR A 102 -10.17 7.13 21.54
CA THR A 102 -10.71 6.25 22.58
C THR A 102 -11.19 4.92 21.98
N LEU A 103 -11.40 3.91 22.84
CA LEU A 103 -11.88 2.59 22.41
C LEU A 103 -13.24 2.68 21.71
N GLU A 104 -14.11 3.59 22.16
CA GLU A 104 -15.44 3.82 21.61
C GLU A 104 -15.35 4.48 20.22
N GLU A 105 -14.60 5.57 20.11
CA GLU A 105 -14.38 6.28 18.83
C GLU A 105 -13.72 5.39 17.79
N ARG A 106 -12.78 4.52 18.21
CA ARG A 106 -12.15 3.55 17.31
C ARG A 106 -13.16 2.55 16.75
N ALA A 107 -14.08 2.07 17.58
CA ALA A 107 -15.12 1.12 17.15
C ALA A 107 -16.09 1.78 16.17
N GLU A 108 -16.54 2.99 16.46
CA GLU A 108 -17.38 3.79 15.57
C GLU A 108 -16.68 4.11 14.25
N PHE A 109 -15.43 4.57 14.30
CA PHE A 109 -14.66 4.90 13.11
C PHE A 109 -14.45 3.67 12.22
N LYS A 110 -14.14 2.51 12.82
CA LYS A 110 -14.03 1.24 12.09
C LYS A 110 -15.35 0.85 11.40
N GLN A 111 -16.49 1.15 12.03
CA GLN A 111 -17.81 0.88 11.44
C GLN A 111 -18.15 1.84 10.29
N ARG A 112 -17.69 3.09 10.35
CA ARG A 112 -17.88 4.08 9.28
C ARG A 112 -16.96 3.85 8.06
N VAL A 113 -15.79 3.27 8.27
CA VAL A 113 -14.79 2.97 7.23
C VAL A 113 -15.04 1.63 6.52
N ARG A 114 -15.84 0.74 7.12
CA ARG A 114 -16.19 -0.58 6.56
C ARG A 114 -17.22 -0.47 5.44
#